data_AF-A0A2V1MXJ1-F1
#
_entry.id   AF-A0A2V1MXJ1-F1
#
_cell.length_a   1.000
_cell.length_b   1.000
_cell.length_c   1.000
_cell.angle_alpha   90.00
_cell.angle_beta   90.00
_cell.angle_gamma   90.00
#
_symmetry.space_group_name_H-M   'P 1'
#
loop_
_entity.id
_entity.type
_entity.pdbx_description
1 polymer ?
#
loop_
_entity_poly.entity_id
_entity_poly.type
_entity_poly.pdbx_seq_one_letter_code
_entity_poly.pdbx_strand_id
1 'polypeptide(L)'
;MINDFPQTLTIAGTDSGGGAGVMADIKTMQERHVFSTAVIIAVTAQNTLGVQDFMALPEKLVNEQFSSVADDFEIKACKTGMLADSAHVMMAVNNLKKYHFGYLTVDPVMIAKGGAPLLAEDAIQTVRDELLPLATVLTPNLPEAEKLADMTIQTDDDMITAAKKLQQLGAKNVIVKGGHEADPDKASDFVLLEGGKNFWLTSPRVDTKRTHGTGDTLSSCITAELAKGADVETAIRTGKAFVEAAIKNTIQVGHGHGPLNHWAYLQEGADAQ
;
A
#
# COMPACT_ATOMS: atom_id res chain seq x y z
N MET A 1 20.10 -5.39 -22.06
CA MET A 1 19.55 -6.77 -22.08
C MET A 1 18.04 -6.65 -22.12
N ILE A 2 17.28 -7.67 -22.50
CA ILE A 2 15.82 -7.62 -22.30
C ILE A 2 15.58 -7.79 -20.78
N ASN A 3 14.57 -7.12 -20.23
CA ASN A 3 14.20 -7.17 -18.81
C ASN A 3 15.28 -6.67 -17.80
N ASP A 4 16.12 -5.70 -18.18
CA ASP A 4 17.19 -5.18 -17.30
C ASP A 4 16.78 -4.04 -16.35
N PHE A 5 15.69 -3.33 -16.63
CA PHE A 5 15.16 -2.30 -15.72
C PHE A 5 14.40 -2.89 -14.53
N PRO A 6 14.37 -2.23 -13.36
CA PRO A 6 13.50 -2.63 -12.25
C PRO A 6 12.03 -2.66 -12.67
N GLN A 7 11.34 -3.75 -12.35
CA GLN A 7 9.93 -3.97 -12.70
C GLN A 7 9.13 -4.33 -11.46
N THR A 8 7.93 -3.78 -11.36
CA THR A 8 7.00 -4.01 -10.25
C THR A 8 5.63 -4.46 -10.73
N LEU A 9 4.89 -5.09 -9.82
CA LEU A 9 3.50 -5.48 -10.04
C LEU A 9 2.61 -4.91 -8.93
N THR A 10 1.55 -4.19 -9.28
CA THR A 10 0.43 -3.91 -8.34
C THR A 10 -0.73 -4.88 -8.58
N ILE A 11 -1.32 -5.37 -7.49
CA ILE A 11 -2.48 -6.27 -7.46
C ILE A 11 -3.57 -5.57 -6.66
N ALA A 12 -4.46 -4.84 -7.33
CA ALA A 12 -5.45 -4.00 -6.66
C ALA A 12 -6.67 -3.68 -7.53
N GLY A 13 -7.65 -3.01 -6.93
CA GLY A 13 -8.72 -2.34 -7.67
C GLY A 13 -8.25 -1.07 -8.39
N THR A 14 -9.02 -0.66 -9.40
CA THR A 14 -8.86 0.66 -10.02
C THR A 14 -9.44 1.76 -9.13
N ASP A 15 -9.02 3.00 -9.33
CA ASP A 15 -9.74 4.22 -8.95
C ASP A 15 -9.93 5.07 -10.21
N SER A 16 -11.18 5.20 -10.69
CA SER A 16 -11.43 6.02 -11.90
C SER A 16 -11.10 7.50 -11.71
N GLY A 17 -11.03 8.00 -10.47
CA GLY A 17 -10.58 9.34 -10.13
C GLY A 17 -9.06 9.49 -10.18
N GLY A 18 -8.33 8.38 -10.24
CA GLY A 18 -6.88 8.32 -10.41
C GLY A 18 -6.07 8.75 -9.19
N GLY A 19 -6.69 8.83 -8.01
CA GLY A 19 -6.02 9.27 -6.78
C GLY A 19 -5.54 8.13 -5.88
N ALA A 20 -6.05 6.92 -6.08
CA ALA A 20 -5.76 5.72 -5.29
C ALA A 20 -5.66 4.47 -6.20
N GLY A 21 -5.58 3.29 -5.58
CA GLY A 21 -5.54 1.99 -6.27
C GLY A 21 -4.39 1.88 -7.27
N VAL A 22 -4.58 1.07 -8.31
CA VAL A 22 -3.61 0.86 -9.39
C VAL A 22 -3.10 2.18 -10.00
N MET A 23 -3.94 3.22 -10.05
CA MET A 23 -3.58 4.50 -10.64
C MET A 23 -2.57 5.27 -9.78
N ALA A 24 -2.75 5.28 -8.45
CA ALA A 24 -1.74 5.84 -7.55
C ALA A 24 -0.46 5.01 -7.59
N ASP A 25 -0.60 3.69 -7.65
CA ASP A 25 0.53 2.77 -7.65
C ASP A 25 1.46 2.99 -8.84
N ILE A 26 0.90 2.96 -10.05
CA ILE A 26 1.67 3.17 -11.28
C ILE A 26 2.29 4.57 -11.30
N LYS A 27 1.57 5.62 -10.86
CA LYS A 27 2.13 6.98 -10.78
C LYS A 27 3.31 7.04 -9.83
N THR A 28 3.17 6.50 -8.63
CA THR A 28 4.26 6.47 -7.66
C THR A 28 5.46 5.70 -8.19
N MET A 29 5.25 4.50 -8.71
CA MET A 29 6.35 3.67 -9.22
C MET A 29 7.05 4.30 -10.43
N GLN A 30 6.30 4.98 -11.30
CA GLN A 30 6.86 5.76 -12.41
C GLN A 30 7.74 6.93 -11.91
N GLU A 31 7.29 7.66 -10.88
CA GLU A 31 8.06 8.72 -10.21
C GLU A 31 9.27 8.19 -9.43
N ARG A 32 9.35 6.87 -9.22
CA ARG A 32 10.53 6.18 -8.68
C ARG A 32 11.40 5.53 -9.75
N HIS A 33 11.13 5.79 -11.03
CA HIS A 33 11.84 5.25 -12.19
C HIS A 33 11.81 3.71 -12.26
N VAL A 34 10.65 3.12 -11.98
CA VAL A 34 10.41 1.67 -12.02
C VAL A 34 9.30 1.36 -13.01
N PHE A 35 9.51 0.38 -13.90
CA PHE A 35 8.48 -0.05 -14.84
C PHE A 35 7.38 -0.81 -14.09
N SER A 36 6.13 -0.42 -14.29
CA SER A 36 5.02 -0.90 -13.46
C SER A 36 4.02 -1.70 -14.28
N THR A 37 3.70 -2.90 -13.80
CA THR A 37 2.65 -3.77 -14.32
C THR A 37 1.48 -3.84 -13.33
N ALA A 38 0.33 -4.34 -13.77
CA ALA A 38 -0.86 -4.42 -12.94
C ALA A 38 -1.65 -5.70 -13.18
N VAL A 39 -2.18 -6.27 -12.10
CA VAL A 39 -3.28 -7.22 -12.09
C VAL A 39 -4.47 -6.53 -11.45
N ILE A 40 -5.53 -6.32 -12.22
CA ILE A 40 -6.74 -5.67 -11.75
C ILE A 40 -7.63 -6.69 -11.05
N ILE A 41 -7.98 -6.42 -9.79
CA ILE A 41 -8.90 -7.24 -9.00
C ILE A 41 -10.35 -6.79 -9.17
N ALA A 42 -10.56 -5.48 -9.21
CA ALA A 42 -11.87 -4.88 -9.37
C ALA A 42 -11.79 -3.54 -10.10
N VAL A 43 -12.86 -3.18 -10.78
CA VAL A 43 -13.03 -1.85 -11.35
C VAL A 43 -13.97 -1.07 -10.45
N THR A 44 -13.65 0.20 -10.17
CA THR A 44 -14.50 1.10 -9.40
C THR A 44 -14.97 2.27 -10.26
N ALA A 45 -16.23 2.67 -10.07
CA ALA A 45 -16.70 4.00 -10.37
C ALA A 45 -16.46 4.85 -9.12
N GLN A 46 -15.38 5.60 -9.13
CA GLN A 46 -14.88 6.35 -7.98
C GLN A 46 -14.40 7.74 -8.40
N ASN A 47 -14.58 8.72 -7.52
CA ASN A 47 -13.99 10.04 -7.64
C ASN A 47 -13.73 10.63 -6.24
N THR A 48 -13.34 11.91 -6.16
CA THR A 48 -13.02 12.57 -4.89
C THR A 48 -14.18 12.65 -3.88
N LEU A 49 -15.42 12.39 -4.30
CA LEU A 49 -16.62 12.37 -3.46
C LEU A 49 -16.90 10.98 -2.87
N GLY A 50 -16.14 9.95 -3.27
CA GLY A 50 -16.30 8.58 -2.78
C GLY A 50 -16.47 7.57 -3.91
N VAL A 51 -16.85 6.34 -3.53
CA VAL A 51 -17.14 5.23 -4.44
C VAL A 51 -18.63 5.22 -4.76
N GLN A 52 -18.97 5.21 -6.05
CA GLN A 52 -20.36 5.14 -6.53
C GLN A 52 -20.76 3.70 -6.85
N ASP A 53 -19.84 2.90 -7.38
CA ASP A 53 -20.06 1.50 -7.71
C ASP A 53 -18.72 0.75 -7.81
N PHE A 54 -18.75 -0.57 -7.73
CA PHE A 54 -17.59 -1.41 -8.02
C PHE A 54 -17.99 -2.78 -8.55
N MET A 55 -17.10 -3.38 -9.34
CA MET A 55 -17.27 -4.74 -9.87
C MET A 55 -15.95 -5.49 -9.75
N ALA A 56 -15.95 -6.58 -9.00
CA ALA A 56 -14.82 -7.50 -8.94
C ALA A 56 -14.72 -8.32 -10.23
N LEU A 57 -13.50 -8.54 -10.73
CA LEU A 57 -13.28 -9.19 -12.02
C LEU A 57 -13.40 -10.71 -11.90
N PRO A 58 -13.96 -11.41 -12.91
CA PRO A 58 -14.07 -12.86 -12.87
C PRO A 58 -12.72 -13.56 -12.68
N GLU A 59 -12.71 -14.65 -11.92
CA GLU A 59 -11.52 -15.46 -11.61
C GLU A 59 -10.65 -15.75 -12.84
N LYS A 60 -11.28 -16.17 -13.94
CA LYS A 60 -10.58 -16.47 -15.19
C LYS A 60 -9.72 -15.29 -15.66
N LEU A 61 -10.24 -14.07 -15.58
CA LEU A 61 -9.53 -12.88 -16.05
C LEU A 61 -8.45 -12.43 -15.05
N VAL A 62 -8.68 -12.58 -13.75
CA VAL A 62 -7.64 -12.33 -12.73
C VAL A 62 -6.46 -13.28 -12.93
N ASN A 63 -6.72 -14.58 -13.09
CA ASN A 63 -5.69 -15.60 -13.32
C ASN A 63 -4.94 -15.39 -14.66
N GLU A 64 -5.65 -15.01 -15.72
CA GLU A 64 -5.00 -14.74 -17.03
C GLU A 64 -4.05 -13.54 -16.96
N GLN A 65 -4.41 -12.49 -16.21
CA GLN A 65 -3.51 -11.35 -15.98
C GLN A 65 -2.24 -11.78 -15.24
N PHE A 66 -2.38 -12.58 -14.17
CA PHE A 66 -1.22 -13.13 -13.46
C PHE A 66 -0.32 -13.97 -14.36
N SER A 67 -0.89 -14.87 -15.18
CA SER A 67 -0.10 -15.67 -16.12
C SER A 67 0.60 -14.79 -17.14
N SER A 68 -0.11 -13.83 -17.73
CA SER A 68 0.46 -12.93 -18.74
C SER A 68 1.64 -12.12 -18.19
N VAL A 69 1.56 -11.64 -16.94
CA VAL A 69 2.67 -10.92 -16.31
C VAL A 69 3.83 -11.87 -16.01
N ALA A 70 3.55 -13.05 -15.46
CA ALA A 70 4.58 -14.02 -15.09
C ALA A 70 5.32 -14.61 -16.32
N ASP A 71 4.66 -14.68 -17.47
CA ASP A 71 5.20 -15.29 -18.68
C ASP A 71 6.18 -14.36 -19.46
N ASP A 72 6.17 -13.03 -19.19
CA ASP A 72 6.93 -12.03 -19.97
C ASP A 72 7.88 -11.15 -19.11
N PHE A 73 7.51 -10.84 -17.86
CA PHE A 73 8.19 -9.82 -17.05
C PHE A 73 9.08 -10.42 -15.93
N GLU A 74 10.16 -9.71 -15.59
CA GLU A 74 11.03 -10.03 -14.45
C GLU A 74 10.68 -9.13 -13.25
N ILE A 75 9.52 -9.39 -12.64
CA ILE A 75 9.04 -8.63 -11.49
C ILE A 75 9.93 -8.86 -10.25
N LYS A 76 10.45 -7.78 -9.68
CA LYS A 76 11.35 -7.82 -8.51
C LYS A 76 10.66 -7.50 -7.18
N ALA A 77 9.53 -6.80 -7.24
CA ALA A 77 8.67 -6.58 -6.10
C ALA A 77 7.22 -6.36 -6.54
N CYS A 78 6.28 -6.74 -5.69
CA CYS A 78 4.87 -6.54 -5.92
C CYS A 78 4.18 -5.97 -4.68
N LYS A 79 2.99 -5.39 -4.89
CA LYS A 79 2.10 -5.00 -3.79
C LYS A 79 0.69 -5.51 -4.00
N THR A 80 -0.01 -5.72 -2.88
CA THR A 80 -1.47 -5.83 -2.87
C THR A 80 -2.08 -4.56 -2.31
N GLY A 81 -3.17 -4.09 -2.93
CA GLY A 81 -4.04 -3.04 -2.41
C GLY A 81 -5.43 -3.59 -2.07
N MET A 82 -6.48 -2.92 -2.53
CA MET A 82 -7.87 -3.41 -2.38
C MET A 82 -8.08 -4.75 -3.09
N LEU A 83 -8.58 -5.76 -2.36
CA LEU A 83 -8.83 -7.13 -2.86
C LEU A 83 -10.31 -7.57 -2.88
N ALA A 84 -11.27 -6.67 -2.61
CA ALA A 84 -12.72 -6.91 -2.66
C ALA A 84 -13.31 -7.92 -1.65
N ASP A 85 -13.07 -9.21 -1.80
CA ASP A 85 -13.69 -10.28 -1.00
C ASP A 85 -12.76 -11.49 -0.79
N SER A 86 -13.22 -12.47 0.00
CA SER A 86 -12.42 -13.65 0.36
C SER A 86 -11.96 -14.46 -0.86
N ALA A 87 -12.83 -14.59 -1.88
CA ALA A 87 -12.49 -15.33 -3.08
C ALA A 87 -11.37 -14.65 -3.87
N HIS A 88 -11.42 -13.32 -4.01
CA HIS A 88 -10.40 -12.55 -4.70
C HIS A 88 -9.08 -12.46 -3.91
N VAL A 89 -9.15 -12.41 -2.57
CA VAL A 89 -7.96 -12.58 -1.72
C VAL A 89 -7.31 -13.93 -1.99
N MET A 90 -8.08 -15.02 -2.06
CA MET A 90 -7.55 -16.34 -2.38
C MET A 90 -6.99 -16.43 -3.79
N MET A 91 -7.57 -15.76 -4.79
CA MET A 91 -6.98 -15.68 -6.13
C MET A 91 -5.61 -15.03 -6.09
N ALA A 92 -5.45 -13.91 -5.37
CA ALA A 92 -4.15 -13.26 -5.21
C ALA A 92 -3.15 -14.17 -4.48
N VAL A 93 -3.54 -14.77 -3.35
CA VAL A 93 -2.70 -15.70 -2.58
C VAL A 93 -2.24 -16.88 -3.43
N ASN A 94 -3.16 -17.53 -4.15
CA ASN A 94 -2.85 -18.71 -4.97
C ASN A 94 -1.84 -18.37 -6.07
N ASN A 95 -1.99 -17.21 -6.73
CA ASN A 95 -1.06 -16.78 -7.76
C ASN A 95 0.29 -16.31 -7.18
N LEU A 96 0.29 -15.64 -6.01
CA LEU A 96 1.51 -15.25 -5.29
C LEU A 96 2.30 -16.46 -4.77
N LYS A 97 1.63 -17.58 -4.48
CA LYS A 97 2.27 -18.87 -4.14
C LYS A 97 2.76 -19.61 -5.39
N LYS A 98 2.09 -19.44 -6.54
CA LYS A 98 2.39 -20.10 -7.81
C LYS A 98 3.56 -19.47 -8.56
N TYR A 99 3.62 -18.14 -8.60
CA TYR A 99 4.60 -17.36 -9.36
C TYR A 99 5.49 -16.56 -8.43
N HIS A 100 6.74 -16.29 -8.86
CA HIS A 100 7.68 -15.50 -8.08
C HIS A 100 7.71 -14.05 -8.56
N PHE A 101 7.14 -13.15 -7.77
CA PHE A 101 7.12 -11.70 -8.03
C PHE A 101 8.03 -10.90 -7.06
N GLY A 102 9.02 -11.57 -6.47
CA GLY A 102 9.98 -10.96 -5.55
C GLY A 102 9.39 -10.56 -4.20
N TYR A 103 9.76 -9.37 -3.70
CA TYR A 103 9.26 -8.87 -2.41
C TYR A 103 7.77 -8.56 -2.47
N LEU A 104 7.03 -8.83 -1.39
CA LEU A 104 5.59 -8.52 -1.30
C LEU A 104 5.33 -7.45 -0.25
N THR A 105 4.79 -6.31 -0.68
CA THR A 105 4.22 -5.28 0.20
C THR A 105 2.71 -5.45 0.29
N VAL A 106 2.17 -5.69 1.47
CA VAL A 106 0.73 -5.81 1.71
C VAL A 106 0.21 -4.51 2.32
N ASP A 107 -0.61 -3.77 1.56
CA ASP A 107 -1.46 -2.70 2.11
C ASP A 107 -2.86 -3.27 2.33
N PRO A 108 -3.27 -3.57 3.58
CA PRO A 108 -4.48 -4.31 3.88
C PRO A 108 -5.70 -3.39 3.83
N VAL A 109 -6.00 -2.83 2.65
CA VAL A 109 -7.05 -1.83 2.44
C VAL A 109 -8.42 -2.44 2.75
N MET A 110 -9.06 -1.98 3.82
CA MET A 110 -10.39 -2.46 4.24
C MET A 110 -11.52 -1.46 3.94
N ILE A 111 -11.24 -0.15 4.03
CA ILE A 111 -12.24 0.91 3.97
C ILE A 111 -11.70 2.07 3.10
N ALA A 112 -12.54 2.62 2.24
CA ALA A 112 -12.23 3.81 1.45
C ALA A 112 -12.12 5.06 2.32
N LYS A 113 -11.42 6.09 1.85
CA LYS A 113 -11.35 7.41 2.52
C LYS A 113 -12.75 8.00 2.85
N GLY A 114 -13.75 7.72 2.01
CA GLY A 114 -15.14 8.13 2.20
C GLY A 114 -15.98 7.21 3.09
N GLY A 115 -15.38 6.19 3.72
CA GLY A 115 -16.06 5.27 4.63
C GLY A 115 -16.71 4.04 3.98
N ALA A 116 -16.69 3.93 2.65
CA ALA A 116 -17.23 2.77 1.96
C ALA A 116 -16.38 1.51 2.24
N PRO A 117 -16.99 0.36 2.63
CA PRO A 117 -16.25 -0.88 2.78
C PRO A 117 -15.70 -1.34 1.42
N LEU A 118 -14.40 -1.64 1.38
CA LEU A 118 -13.68 -2.11 0.19
C LEU A 118 -13.24 -3.57 0.31
N LEU A 119 -13.33 -4.12 1.52
CA LEU A 119 -13.09 -5.52 1.83
C LEU A 119 -14.30 -6.05 2.59
N ALA A 120 -14.87 -7.16 2.13
CA ALA A 120 -15.94 -7.84 2.84
C ALA A 120 -15.45 -8.37 4.22
N GLU A 121 -16.33 -8.38 5.23
CA GLU A 121 -15.94 -8.75 6.59
C GLU A 121 -15.39 -10.18 6.68
N ASP A 122 -15.93 -11.10 5.89
CA ASP A 122 -15.48 -12.49 5.78
C ASP A 122 -14.06 -12.61 5.18
N ALA A 123 -13.59 -11.61 4.44
CA ALA A 123 -12.27 -11.59 3.84
C ALA A 123 -11.16 -11.14 4.79
N ILE A 124 -11.50 -10.52 5.94
CA ILE A 124 -10.50 -10.09 6.94
C ILE A 124 -9.72 -11.30 7.46
N GLN A 125 -10.43 -12.40 7.77
CA GLN A 125 -9.79 -13.62 8.24
C GLN A 125 -8.92 -14.24 7.16
N THR A 126 -9.36 -14.23 5.90
CA THR A 126 -8.57 -14.71 4.76
C THR A 126 -7.29 -13.89 4.57
N VAL A 127 -7.36 -12.56 4.65
CA VAL A 127 -6.16 -11.72 4.61
C VAL A 127 -5.20 -12.09 5.73
N ARG A 128 -5.73 -12.22 6.96
CA ARG A 128 -4.96 -12.54 8.16
C ARG A 128 -4.23 -13.87 8.06
N ASP A 129 -4.92 -14.92 7.64
CA ASP A 129 -4.41 -16.29 7.72
C ASP A 129 -3.65 -16.73 6.46
N GLU A 130 -3.96 -16.15 5.30
CA GLU A 130 -3.44 -16.62 4.02
C GLU A 130 -2.52 -15.62 3.31
N LEU A 131 -2.78 -14.31 3.44
CA LEU A 131 -1.99 -13.26 2.77
C LEU A 131 -0.86 -12.71 3.65
N LEU A 132 -1.13 -12.39 4.92
CA LEU A 132 -0.09 -11.86 5.83
C LEU A 132 1.15 -12.75 5.94
N PRO A 133 1.05 -14.10 5.96
CA PRO A 133 2.24 -14.95 6.01
C PRO A 133 3.19 -14.80 4.81
N LEU A 134 2.72 -14.24 3.69
CA LEU A 134 3.52 -13.98 2.50
C LEU A 134 4.21 -12.61 2.54
N ALA A 135 3.80 -11.72 3.45
CA ALA A 135 4.19 -10.32 3.43
C ALA A 135 5.67 -10.12 3.81
N THR A 136 6.43 -9.50 2.91
CA THR A 136 7.74 -8.91 3.26
C THR A 136 7.54 -7.65 4.10
N VAL A 137 6.61 -6.80 3.70
CA VAL A 137 6.25 -5.56 4.43
C VAL A 137 4.74 -5.49 4.53
N LEU A 138 4.21 -5.24 5.73
CA LEU A 138 2.79 -5.01 6.01
C LEU A 138 2.60 -3.56 6.47
N THR A 139 1.63 -2.85 5.89
CA THR A 139 1.44 -1.41 6.14
C THR A 139 0.03 -1.04 6.62
N PRO A 140 -0.50 -1.60 7.73
CA PRO A 140 -1.86 -1.27 8.17
C PRO A 140 -1.93 0.13 8.77
N ASN A 141 -3.05 0.83 8.59
CA ASN A 141 -3.40 1.95 9.46
C ASN A 141 -3.93 1.44 10.82
N LEU A 142 -4.19 2.34 11.77
CA LEU A 142 -4.68 1.96 13.11
C LEU A 142 -5.94 1.05 13.05
N PRO A 143 -7.06 1.42 12.41
CA PRO A 143 -8.23 0.54 12.31
C PRO A 143 -7.95 -0.82 11.66
N GLU A 144 -7.10 -0.87 10.64
CA GLU A 144 -6.69 -2.13 9.99
C GLU A 144 -5.84 -2.98 10.92
N ALA A 145 -4.91 -2.36 11.67
CA ALA A 145 -4.07 -3.04 12.64
C ALA A 145 -4.90 -3.61 13.79
N GLU A 146 -5.91 -2.88 14.28
CA GLU A 146 -6.83 -3.38 15.31
C GLU A 146 -7.56 -4.64 14.86
N LYS A 147 -8.13 -4.62 13.66
CA LYS A 147 -8.84 -5.77 13.07
C LYS A 147 -7.92 -6.96 12.84
N LEU A 148 -6.75 -6.73 12.24
CA LEU A 148 -5.81 -7.81 11.92
C LEU A 148 -5.15 -8.41 13.16
N ALA A 149 -4.80 -7.58 14.15
CA ALA A 149 -4.18 -8.02 15.40
C ALA A 149 -5.19 -8.52 16.45
N ASP A 150 -6.49 -8.37 16.16
CA ASP A 150 -7.60 -8.69 17.07
C ASP A 150 -7.37 -8.07 18.47
N MET A 151 -7.23 -6.74 18.47
CA MET A 151 -7.11 -5.94 19.69
C MET A 151 -7.44 -4.47 19.42
N THR A 152 -7.82 -3.75 20.47
CA THR A 152 -7.93 -2.28 20.45
C THR A 152 -6.55 -1.64 20.64
N ILE A 153 -6.30 -0.53 19.96
CA ILE A 153 -5.05 0.23 20.05
C ILE A 153 -5.37 1.64 20.53
N GLN A 154 -4.96 1.97 21.75
CA GLN A 154 -5.18 3.30 22.34
C GLN A 154 -3.88 4.04 22.69
N THR A 155 -2.79 3.28 22.81
CA THR A 155 -1.49 3.80 23.23
C THR A 155 -0.37 3.38 22.28
N ASP A 156 0.77 4.04 22.39
CA ASP A 156 1.98 3.66 21.66
C ASP A 156 2.46 2.24 22.01
N ASP A 157 2.28 1.81 23.27
CA ASP A 157 2.59 0.44 23.70
C ASP A 157 1.64 -0.59 23.07
N ASP A 158 0.37 -0.24 22.84
CA ASP A 158 -0.57 -1.08 22.11
C ASP A 158 -0.15 -1.22 20.65
N MET A 159 0.36 -0.15 20.01
CA MET A 159 0.89 -0.21 18.64
C MET A 159 2.09 -1.17 18.53
N ILE A 160 3.00 -1.11 19.52
CA ILE A 160 4.12 -2.04 19.61
C ILE A 160 3.62 -3.48 19.75
N THR A 161 2.61 -3.69 20.60
CA THR A 161 2.01 -5.01 20.83
C THR A 161 1.30 -5.54 19.58
N ALA A 162 0.55 -4.70 18.88
CA ALA A 162 -0.12 -5.03 17.64
C ALA A 162 0.90 -5.42 16.56
N ALA A 163 1.97 -4.64 16.38
CA ALA A 163 3.03 -4.96 15.42
C ALA A 163 3.68 -6.32 15.70
N LYS A 164 3.93 -6.66 16.97
CA LYS A 164 4.47 -7.98 17.36
C LYS A 164 3.48 -9.11 17.06
N LYS A 165 2.18 -8.92 17.34
CA LYS A 165 1.14 -9.91 16.98
C LYS A 165 1.08 -10.12 15.46
N LEU A 166 1.16 -9.05 14.67
CA LEU A 166 1.17 -9.14 13.22
C LEU A 166 2.41 -9.87 12.68
N GLN A 167 3.57 -9.69 13.32
CA GLN A 167 4.75 -10.51 13.01
C GLN A 167 4.56 -12.00 13.35
N GLN A 168 3.89 -12.30 14.47
CA GLN A 168 3.57 -13.69 14.83
C GLN A 168 2.63 -14.38 13.84
N LEU A 169 1.83 -13.60 13.11
CA LEU A 169 0.99 -14.07 12.00
C LEU A 169 1.77 -14.24 10.68
N GLY A 170 3.06 -13.90 10.65
CA GLY A 170 3.97 -14.21 9.54
C GLY A 170 4.44 -13.00 8.72
N ALA A 171 3.91 -11.80 8.96
CA ALA A 171 4.43 -10.60 8.30
C ALA A 171 5.86 -10.30 8.78
N LYS A 172 6.83 -10.14 7.86
CA LYS A 172 8.24 -9.98 8.27
C LYS A 172 8.54 -8.61 8.87
N ASN A 173 8.07 -7.55 8.20
CA ASN A 173 8.27 -6.16 8.61
C ASN A 173 6.90 -5.47 8.68
N VAL A 174 6.64 -4.73 9.75
CA VAL A 174 5.32 -4.14 10.01
C VAL A 174 5.45 -2.63 10.24
N ILE A 175 4.59 -1.86 9.57
CA ILE A 175 4.49 -0.39 9.68
C ILE A 175 3.07 -0.04 10.11
N VAL A 176 2.84 0.16 11.41
CA VAL A 176 1.53 0.59 11.90
C VAL A 176 1.42 2.11 11.76
N LYS A 177 0.57 2.57 10.84
CA LYS A 177 0.45 3.98 10.44
C LYS A 177 -0.52 4.74 11.35
N GLY A 178 -0.20 5.99 11.67
CA GLY A 178 -1.14 6.93 12.32
C GLY A 178 -1.09 6.99 13.86
N GLY A 179 0.03 6.60 14.46
CA GLY A 179 0.27 6.72 15.91
C GLY A 179 0.54 8.14 16.41
N HIS A 180 0.69 8.26 17.74
CA HIS A 180 0.92 9.51 18.48
C HIS A 180 -0.16 10.58 18.31
N GLU A 181 -1.44 10.23 18.49
CA GLU A 181 -2.54 11.22 18.50
C GLU A 181 -2.41 12.27 19.63
N ALA A 182 -1.56 12.02 20.63
CA ALA A 182 -1.28 12.94 21.72
C ALA A 182 -0.60 14.25 21.27
N ASP A 183 0.10 14.25 20.13
CA ASP A 183 0.67 15.45 19.52
C ASP A 183 -0.03 15.73 18.19
N PRO A 184 -1.02 16.67 18.17
CA PRO A 184 -1.80 16.95 16.97
C PRO A 184 -0.97 17.51 15.82
N ASP A 185 0.24 18.00 16.09
CA ASP A 185 1.14 18.57 15.09
C ASP A 185 2.06 17.53 14.45
N LYS A 186 1.94 16.24 14.83
CA LYS A 186 2.79 15.16 14.32
C LYS A 186 1.99 14.01 13.71
N ALA A 187 2.64 13.34 12.77
CA ALA A 187 2.18 12.09 12.19
C ALA A 187 3.28 11.04 12.36
N SER A 188 3.09 10.14 13.33
CA SER A 188 4.05 9.10 13.67
C SER A 188 3.60 7.73 13.19
N ASP A 189 4.50 6.98 12.58
CA ASP A 189 4.27 5.58 12.22
C ASP A 189 5.25 4.70 12.99
N PHE A 190 4.76 3.62 13.60
CA PHE A 190 5.62 2.66 14.29
C PHE A 190 6.12 1.59 13.32
N VAL A 191 7.43 1.36 13.29
CA VAL A 191 8.05 0.35 12.43
C VAL A 191 8.71 -0.73 13.28
N LEU A 192 8.39 -1.98 12.99
CA LEU A 192 9.04 -3.17 13.54
C LEU A 192 9.58 -4.01 12.38
N LEU A 193 10.91 -4.13 12.31
CA LEU A 193 11.60 -4.89 11.27
C LEU A 193 11.79 -6.36 11.68
N GLU A 194 12.04 -7.18 10.67
CA GLU A 194 12.55 -8.53 10.83
C GLU A 194 13.85 -8.50 11.67
N GLY A 195 13.95 -9.39 12.66
CA GLY A 195 15.07 -9.39 13.62
C GLY A 195 14.91 -8.45 14.82
N GLY A 196 13.79 -7.71 14.92
CA GLY A 196 13.37 -7.02 16.14
C GLY A 196 13.81 -5.57 16.28
N LYS A 197 14.60 -5.04 15.32
CA LYS A 197 14.88 -3.59 15.24
C LYS A 197 13.56 -2.85 15.06
N ASN A 198 13.35 -1.78 15.83
CA ASN A 198 12.15 -0.96 15.74
C ASN A 198 12.50 0.52 15.89
N PHE A 199 11.63 1.38 15.37
CA PHE A 199 11.76 2.83 15.44
C PHE A 199 10.43 3.51 15.10
N TRP A 200 10.35 4.80 15.42
CA TRP A 200 9.25 5.67 15.02
C TRP A 200 9.66 6.53 13.82
N LEU A 201 8.74 6.70 12.87
CA LEU A 201 8.85 7.62 11.75
C LEU A 201 7.91 8.79 11.95
N THR A 202 8.45 9.93 12.31
CA THR A 202 7.67 11.11 12.67
C THR A 202 7.92 12.23 11.67
N SER A 203 6.84 12.81 11.16
CA SER A 203 6.85 14.00 10.31
C SER A 203 5.86 15.05 10.86
N PRO A 204 5.99 16.33 10.50
CA PRO A 204 4.96 17.32 10.77
C PRO A 204 3.63 16.88 10.17
N ARG A 205 2.53 17.07 10.90
CA ARG A 205 1.18 16.88 10.36
C ARG A 205 0.84 18.08 9.48
N VAL A 206 0.38 17.81 8.28
CA VAL A 206 -0.07 18.84 7.34
C VAL A 206 -1.60 18.89 7.40
N ASP A 207 -2.17 20.06 7.72
CA ASP A 207 -3.62 20.26 7.69
C ASP A 207 -4.11 20.38 6.23
N THR A 208 -4.54 19.24 5.67
CA THR A 208 -5.09 19.19 4.32
C THR A 208 -6.11 18.08 4.15
N LYS A 209 -7.13 18.36 3.33
CA LYS A 209 -8.13 17.37 2.89
C LYS A 209 -7.66 16.54 1.69
N ARG A 210 -6.49 16.86 1.13
CA ARG A 210 -5.88 16.21 -0.04
C ARG A 210 -5.01 15.03 0.40
N THR A 211 -5.67 13.98 0.88
CA THR A 211 -5.03 12.79 1.46
C THR A 211 -5.63 11.49 0.92
N HIS A 212 -6.29 11.56 -0.24
CA HIS A 212 -6.76 10.38 -0.97
C HIS A 212 -5.55 9.69 -1.63
N GLY A 213 -5.42 8.38 -1.42
CA GLY A 213 -4.30 7.57 -1.91
C GLY A 213 -3.07 7.48 -1.00
N THR A 214 -3.08 8.03 0.22
CA THR A 214 -1.89 8.04 1.09
C THR A 214 -1.29 6.66 1.38
N GLY A 215 -2.13 5.66 1.67
CA GLY A 215 -1.67 4.28 1.89
C GLY A 215 -1.10 3.64 0.63
N ASP A 216 -1.83 3.79 -0.50
CA ASP A 216 -1.42 3.28 -1.80
C ASP A 216 -0.06 3.85 -2.24
N THR A 217 0.11 5.17 -2.10
CA THR A 217 1.37 5.85 -2.43
C THR A 217 2.52 5.40 -1.54
N LEU A 218 2.31 5.27 -0.22
CA LEU A 218 3.35 4.81 0.70
C LEU A 218 3.83 3.40 0.32
N SER A 219 2.89 2.47 0.22
CA SER A 219 3.18 1.07 -0.09
C SER A 219 3.83 0.93 -1.47
N SER A 220 3.35 1.66 -2.48
CA SER A 220 3.93 1.67 -3.82
C SER A 220 5.35 2.22 -3.88
N CYS A 221 5.66 3.26 -3.12
CA CYS A 221 7.02 3.78 -3.06
C CYS A 221 7.97 2.78 -2.40
N ILE A 222 7.52 2.10 -1.34
CA ILE A 222 8.29 1.03 -0.69
C ILE A 222 8.55 -0.10 -1.69
N THR A 223 7.53 -0.58 -2.39
CA THR A 223 7.65 -1.63 -3.40
C THR A 223 8.63 -1.24 -4.53
N ALA A 224 8.58 0.01 -4.99
CA ALA A 224 9.49 0.51 -6.01
C ALA A 224 10.96 0.51 -5.54
N GLU A 225 11.23 0.97 -4.31
CA GLU A 225 12.60 0.97 -3.77
C GLU A 225 13.12 -0.45 -3.52
N LEU A 226 12.26 -1.38 -3.08
CA LEU A 226 12.62 -2.79 -2.96
C LEU A 226 12.97 -3.41 -4.32
N ALA A 227 12.21 -3.10 -5.38
CA ALA A 227 12.52 -3.56 -6.74
C ALA A 227 13.87 -3.02 -7.26
N LYS A 228 14.31 -1.85 -6.78
CA LYS A 228 15.63 -1.27 -7.07
C LYS A 228 16.77 -1.90 -6.24
N GLY A 229 16.44 -2.73 -5.26
CA GLY A 229 17.42 -3.40 -4.39
C GLY A 229 17.77 -2.64 -3.12
N ALA A 230 16.97 -1.65 -2.71
CA ALA A 230 17.13 -1.04 -1.38
C ALA A 230 16.82 -2.05 -0.27
N ASP A 231 17.47 -1.91 0.89
CA ASP A 231 17.04 -2.62 2.08
C ASP A 231 15.69 -2.09 2.60
N VAL A 232 15.01 -2.89 3.42
CA VAL A 232 13.65 -2.60 3.89
C VAL A 232 13.58 -1.28 4.67
N GLU A 233 14.55 -0.98 5.53
CA GLU A 233 14.52 0.27 6.31
C GLU A 233 14.67 1.48 5.38
N THR A 234 15.61 1.42 4.45
CA THR A 234 15.80 2.47 3.44
C THR A 234 14.53 2.68 2.60
N ALA A 235 13.93 1.60 2.10
CA ALA A 235 12.68 1.67 1.31
C ALA A 235 11.54 2.33 2.11
N ILE A 236 11.39 1.98 3.38
CA ILE A 236 10.39 2.56 4.28
C ILE A 236 10.63 4.07 4.50
N ARG A 237 11.87 4.46 4.79
CA ARG A 237 12.23 5.87 5.01
C ARG A 237 11.99 6.72 3.75
N THR A 238 12.36 6.19 2.58
CA THR A 238 12.07 6.85 1.30
C THR A 238 10.56 6.97 1.05
N GLY A 239 9.78 5.92 1.33
CA GLY A 239 8.32 5.96 1.21
C GLY A 239 7.68 7.04 2.09
N LYS A 240 8.12 7.17 3.34
CA LYS A 240 7.63 8.22 4.26
C LYS A 240 7.95 9.62 3.72
N ALA A 241 9.19 9.85 3.28
CA ALA A 241 9.62 11.13 2.73
C ALA A 241 8.86 11.49 1.44
N PHE A 242 8.60 10.50 0.57
CA PHE A 242 7.82 10.70 -0.66
C PHE A 242 6.39 11.15 -0.36
N VAL A 243 5.72 10.46 0.57
CA VAL A 243 4.35 10.81 0.97
C VAL A 243 4.29 12.16 1.66
N GLU A 244 5.27 12.50 2.50
CA GLU A 244 5.37 13.81 3.14
C GLU A 244 5.43 14.94 2.09
N ALA A 245 6.33 14.83 1.10
CA ALA A 245 6.42 15.79 0.01
C ALA A 245 5.11 15.88 -0.80
N ALA A 246 4.47 14.74 -1.07
CA ALA A 246 3.23 14.66 -1.85
C ALA A 246 2.00 15.25 -1.13
N ILE A 247 1.97 15.18 0.20
CA ILE A 247 0.94 15.80 1.04
C ILE A 247 1.20 17.30 1.21
N LYS A 248 2.46 17.69 1.41
CA LYS A 248 2.86 19.09 1.62
C LYS A 248 2.61 19.95 0.37
N ASN A 249 2.98 19.44 -0.80
CA ASN A 249 2.89 20.17 -2.06
C ASN A 249 1.60 19.86 -2.81
N THR A 250 0.45 20.24 -2.25
CA THR A 250 -0.87 19.85 -2.75
C THR A 250 -1.17 20.31 -4.19
N ILE A 251 -2.05 19.58 -4.88
CA ILE A 251 -2.66 19.96 -6.16
C ILE A 251 -4.18 20.13 -6.00
N GLN A 252 -4.79 20.98 -6.82
CA GLN A 252 -6.23 21.26 -6.79
C GLN A 252 -6.99 20.39 -7.79
N VAL A 253 -7.37 19.18 -7.37
CA VAL A 253 -8.12 18.22 -8.19
C VAL A 253 -9.34 17.71 -7.43
N GLY A 254 -10.52 17.86 -8.04
CA GLY A 254 -11.81 17.41 -7.52
C GLY A 254 -12.36 18.21 -6.33
N HIS A 255 -13.59 17.89 -5.95
CA HIS A 255 -14.42 18.67 -5.02
C HIS A 255 -14.53 18.09 -3.60
N GLY A 256 -14.05 16.86 -3.38
CA GLY A 256 -14.05 16.21 -2.06
C GLY A 256 -12.62 15.97 -1.52
N HIS A 257 -12.34 14.74 -1.09
CA HIS A 257 -10.99 14.33 -0.71
C HIS A 257 -10.13 14.19 -1.96
N GLY A 258 -9.29 15.18 -2.21
CA GLY A 258 -8.45 15.20 -3.41
C GLY A 258 -7.20 14.31 -3.28
N PRO A 259 -6.56 14.00 -4.41
CA PRO A 259 -5.40 13.12 -4.48
C PRO A 259 -4.13 13.78 -3.93
N LEU A 260 -3.11 12.95 -3.72
CA LEU A 260 -1.73 13.40 -3.49
C LEU A 260 -1.07 13.95 -4.76
N ASN A 261 -0.05 14.79 -4.58
CA ASN A 261 0.84 15.21 -5.64
C ASN A 261 1.99 14.22 -5.82
N HIS A 262 1.83 13.26 -6.72
CA HIS A 262 2.78 12.17 -6.92
C HIS A 262 4.14 12.63 -7.47
N TRP A 263 4.21 13.77 -8.17
CA TRP A 263 5.47 14.31 -8.72
C TRP A 263 6.18 15.32 -7.79
N ALA A 264 5.67 15.55 -6.58
CA ALA A 264 6.23 16.53 -5.64
C ALA A 264 7.67 16.19 -5.21
N TYR A 265 7.95 14.91 -4.97
CA TYR A 265 9.23 14.49 -4.39
C TYR A 265 10.42 14.72 -5.33
N LEU A 266 10.24 14.54 -6.65
CA LEU A 266 11.29 14.81 -7.63
C LEU A 266 11.53 16.32 -7.82
N GLN A 267 10.49 17.14 -7.69
CA GLN A 267 10.60 18.60 -7.80
C GLN A 267 11.44 19.18 -6.65
N GLU A 268 11.25 18.72 -5.41
CA GLU A 268 12.08 19.15 -4.27
C GLU A 268 13.57 18.78 -4.45
N GLY A 269 13.88 17.68 -5.14
CA GLY A 269 15.26 17.31 -5.47
C GLY A 269 15.89 18.12 -6.60
N ALA A 270 15.08 18.58 -7.57
CA ALA A 270 15.51 19.41 -8.69
C ALA A 270 15.69 20.89 -8.30
N ASP A 271 14.84 21.40 -7.40
CA ASP A 271 14.93 22.76 -6.86
C ASP A 271 16.04 22.92 -5.80
N ALA A 272 16.64 21.81 -5.35
CA ALA A 272 17.75 21.76 -4.41
C ALA A 272 19.15 21.65 -5.08
N GLN A 273 19.22 21.64 -6.42
CA GLN A 273 20.45 21.69 -7.23
C GLN A 273 20.64 23.05 -7.90
#